data_AF-A0A355RXU3-F1
#
_entry.id   AF-A0A355RXU3-F1
#
_cell.length_a   1.000
_cell.length_b   1.000
_cell.length_c   1.000
_cell.angle_alpha   90.00
_cell.angle_beta   90.00
_cell.angle_gamma   90.00
#
_symmetry.space_group_name_H-M   'P 1'
#
loop_
_entity.id
_entity.type
_entity.pdbx_description
1 polymer ?
#
loop_
_entity_poly.entity_id
_entity_poly.type
_entity_poly.pdbx_seq_one_letter_code
_entity_poly.pdbx_strand_id
1 'polypeptide(L)'
;KSYAWAISPYYTTLMDEHDPLCPIRLIAIPSIEELENESGTMDPMSEEFTNPAGTVTRRYPDRLIINVTNECGSYCRFCQRRRHIGCSCETYDNKKIKESIDYIRENHEIRDVLVTGGDPLTLDDDELEKILSSLRAIPHVEIIRIGTRLPVTVPMRITKGLCNMLKKYHPIYINTHFNHPIEICEDSKKAAEMLADAGIPLGNQMVLLNGINNDKNIVKCLNQELLKIRIKPYYIFHPKSIKGTAHFKCSIDEGIEIMEHLRGYTSGLAIPYYIVNAPGGFGKVPILPQYLV
;
A
#
# COMPACT_ATOMS: atom_id res chain seq x y z
N LYS A 1 19.95 15.20 -9.13
CA LYS A 1 19.14 14.35 -8.21
C LYS A 1 18.52 13.25 -9.05
N SER A 2 18.62 11.99 -8.64
CA SER A 2 18.02 10.86 -9.33
C SER A 2 17.10 10.13 -8.36
N TYR A 3 15.88 9.86 -8.79
CA TYR A 3 14.98 8.94 -8.11
C TYR A 3 14.94 7.65 -8.91
N ALA A 4 14.96 6.51 -8.22
CA ALA A 4 14.86 5.22 -8.88
C ALA A 4 13.58 5.15 -9.72
N TRP A 5 13.67 4.46 -10.86
CA TRP A 5 12.54 4.26 -11.75
C TRP A 5 12.56 2.84 -12.29
N ALA A 6 11.42 2.19 -12.20
CA ALA A 6 11.15 0.86 -12.74
C ALA A 6 9.64 0.76 -12.95
N ILE A 7 9.25 0.10 -14.03
CA ILE A 7 7.86 -0.16 -14.37
C ILE A 7 7.76 -1.53 -15.04
N SER A 8 6.72 -2.29 -14.72
CA SER A 8 6.51 -3.58 -15.37
C SER A 8 5.97 -3.37 -16.80
N PRO A 9 6.33 -4.24 -17.77
CA PRO A 9 5.74 -4.18 -19.10
C PRO A 9 4.22 -4.28 -19.07
N TYR A 10 3.66 -5.11 -18.19
CA TYR A 10 2.21 -5.19 -18.00
C TYR A 10 1.62 -3.83 -17.61
N TYR A 11 2.19 -3.13 -16.64
CA TYR A 11 1.60 -1.87 -16.16
C TYR A 11 1.70 -0.76 -17.22
N THR A 12 2.68 -0.82 -18.13
CA THR A 12 2.72 0.08 -19.29
C THR A 12 1.57 -0.12 -20.28
N THR A 13 1.01 -1.33 -20.39
CA THR A 13 -0.09 -1.57 -21.35
C THR A 13 -1.41 -0.92 -20.92
N LEU A 14 -1.52 -0.48 -19.67
CA LEU A 14 -2.68 0.24 -19.15
C LEU A 14 -2.64 1.74 -19.48
N MET A 15 -1.55 2.24 -20.05
CA MET A 15 -1.42 3.65 -20.45
C MET A 15 -2.16 3.90 -21.76
N ASP A 16 -3.03 4.89 -21.76
CA ASP A 16 -3.64 5.41 -22.98
C ASP A 16 -2.58 6.19 -23.78
N GLU A 17 -2.28 5.76 -25.01
CA GLU A 17 -1.26 6.37 -25.86
C GLU A 17 -1.57 7.80 -26.33
N HIS A 18 -2.83 8.20 -26.31
CA HIS A 18 -3.30 9.48 -26.85
C HIS A 18 -3.68 10.49 -25.77
N ASP A 19 -3.97 10.04 -24.55
CA ASP A 19 -4.23 10.93 -23.43
C ASP A 19 -2.92 11.33 -22.73
N PRO A 20 -2.44 12.58 -22.86
CA PRO A 20 -1.22 13.04 -22.17
C PRO A 20 -1.38 13.07 -20.64
N LEU A 21 -2.62 13.18 -20.14
CA LEU A 21 -2.97 13.19 -18.72
C LEU A 21 -3.35 11.80 -18.20
N CYS A 22 -3.04 10.73 -18.97
CA CYS A 22 -3.36 9.36 -18.56
C CYS A 22 -2.92 9.10 -17.12
N PRO A 23 -3.84 8.72 -16.22
CA PRO A 23 -3.56 8.61 -14.78
C PRO A 23 -2.49 7.54 -14.49
N ILE A 24 -2.43 6.47 -15.29
CA ILE A 24 -1.41 5.43 -15.16
C ILE A 24 -0.01 5.99 -15.46
N ARG A 25 0.11 6.84 -16.49
CA ARG A 25 1.37 7.49 -16.84
C ARG A 25 1.83 8.42 -15.73
N LEU A 26 0.93 9.26 -15.22
CA LEU A 26 1.24 10.19 -14.13
C LEU A 26 1.70 9.44 -12.85
N ILE A 27 1.15 8.27 -12.58
CA ILE A 27 1.55 7.43 -11.44
C ILE A 27 2.95 6.81 -11.61
N ALA A 28 3.38 6.55 -12.84
CA ALA A 28 4.47 5.61 -13.10
C ALA A 28 5.69 6.21 -13.82
N ILE A 29 5.50 7.24 -14.65
CA ILE A 29 6.56 7.87 -15.43
C ILE A 29 7.07 9.11 -14.69
N PRO A 30 8.39 9.29 -14.53
CA PRO A 30 8.95 10.44 -13.84
C PRO A 30 8.58 11.78 -14.49
N SER A 31 8.30 12.79 -13.66
CA SER A 31 8.10 14.19 -14.08
C SER A 31 9.27 15.07 -13.62
N ILE A 32 9.55 16.14 -14.36
CA ILE A 32 10.53 17.17 -13.95
C ILE A 32 10.11 17.87 -12.65
N GLU A 33 8.81 17.96 -12.38
CA GLU A 33 8.23 18.56 -11.17
C GLU A 33 8.69 17.87 -9.88
N GLU A 34 9.15 16.61 -9.99
CA GLU A 34 9.74 15.88 -8.87
C GLU A 34 11.07 16.49 -8.40
N LEU A 35 11.76 17.21 -9.28
CA LEU A 35 13.06 17.83 -9.00
C LEU A 35 12.94 19.29 -8.58
N GLU A 36 11.89 19.97 -9.02
CA GLU A 36 11.69 21.42 -8.86
C GLU A 36 11.22 21.81 -7.45
N ASN A 37 10.34 21.00 -6.84
CA ASN A 37 9.75 21.33 -5.54
C ASN A 37 10.34 20.48 -4.40
N GLU A 38 11.18 21.12 -3.58
CA GLU A 38 11.84 20.51 -2.43
C GLU A 38 11.02 20.49 -1.14
N SER A 39 9.78 20.99 -1.15
CA SER A 39 8.92 21.00 0.04
C SER A 39 8.62 19.58 0.54
N GLY A 40 8.48 19.46 1.86
CA GLY A 40 8.26 18.18 2.53
C GLY A 40 9.55 17.57 3.08
N THR A 41 9.44 16.31 3.52
CA THR A 41 10.54 15.56 4.14
C THR A 41 10.68 14.19 3.47
N MET A 42 11.86 13.59 3.53
CA MET A 42 12.07 12.22 3.07
C MET A 42 11.49 11.19 4.06
N ASP A 43 11.26 11.58 5.32
CA ASP A 43 10.63 10.74 6.34
C ASP A 43 9.44 11.42 7.04
N PRO A 44 8.30 11.57 6.34
CA PRO A 44 7.12 12.22 6.93
C PRO A 44 6.50 11.43 8.09
N MET A 45 6.84 10.15 8.22
CA MET A 45 6.28 9.27 9.25
C MET A 45 7.24 8.97 10.38
N SER A 46 8.45 9.53 10.36
CA SER A 46 9.50 9.25 11.35
C SER A 46 9.72 7.74 11.54
N GLU A 47 9.69 6.97 10.44
CA GLU A 47 9.90 5.51 10.49
C GLU A 47 11.31 5.20 11.01
N GLU A 48 12.30 6.07 10.77
CA GLU A 48 13.67 5.90 11.30
C GLU A 48 13.72 5.98 12.83
N PHE A 49 12.96 6.89 13.44
CA PHE A 49 12.92 7.07 14.90
C PHE A 49 12.00 6.07 15.62
N THR A 50 11.23 5.29 14.86
CA THR A 50 10.30 4.29 15.39
C THR A 50 10.71 2.87 15.01
N ASN A 51 11.99 2.66 14.70
CA ASN A 51 12.60 1.35 14.45
C ASN A 51 13.38 0.85 15.68
N PRO A 52 12.79 0.00 16.53
CA PRO A 52 13.49 -0.55 17.70
C PRO A 52 14.46 -1.70 17.39
N ALA A 53 14.35 -2.37 16.23
CA ALA A 53 15.18 -3.54 15.88
C ALA A 53 15.08 -3.92 14.39
N GLY A 54 16.21 -4.29 13.78
CA GLY A 54 16.27 -4.79 12.40
C GLY A 54 15.60 -3.83 11.40
N THR A 55 14.54 -4.31 10.74
CA THR A 55 13.72 -3.57 9.77
C THR A 55 12.28 -3.30 10.22
N VAL A 56 12.02 -3.29 11.53
CA VAL A 56 10.67 -3.02 12.03
C VAL A 56 10.36 -1.52 12.10
N THR A 57 9.07 -1.18 12.08
CA THR A 57 8.61 0.13 12.53
C THR A 57 7.42 -0.05 13.46
N ARG A 58 7.61 0.33 14.72
CA ARG A 58 6.62 0.19 15.79
C ARG A 58 6.11 1.57 16.22
N ARG A 59 4.92 1.91 15.74
CA ARG A 59 4.22 3.17 16.07
C ARG A 59 3.03 2.99 17.01
N TYR A 60 2.50 1.77 17.07
CA TYR A 60 1.33 1.45 17.85
C TYR A 60 1.69 0.41 18.92
N PRO A 61 0.92 0.36 20.03
CA PRO A 61 1.24 -0.53 21.14
C PRO A 61 1.26 -2.01 20.75
N ASP A 62 0.24 -2.47 20.02
CA ASP A 62 -0.06 -3.89 19.82
C ASP A 62 0.30 -4.44 18.43
N ARG A 63 0.90 -3.60 17.57
CA ARG A 63 1.16 -3.92 16.17
C ARG A 63 2.33 -3.16 15.60
N LEU A 64 3.00 -3.79 14.65
CA LEU A 64 4.12 -3.18 13.92
C LEU A 64 4.14 -3.58 12.45
N ILE A 65 5.05 -2.97 11.71
CA ILE A 65 5.38 -3.39 10.35
C ILE A 65 6.80 -3.96 10.34
N ILE A 66 7.05 -4.91 9.42
CA ILE A 66 8.38 -5.42 9.08
C ILE A 66 8.63 -5.13 7.60
N ASN A 67 9.71 -4.41 7.28
CA ASN A 67 10.13 -4.17 5.90
C ASN A 67 11.05 -5.30 5.44
N VAL A 68 10.62 -6.11 4.48
CA VAL A 68 11.35 -7.33 4.06
C VAL A 68 12.11 -7.17 2.74
N THR A 69 11.77 -6.14 1.96
CA THR A 69 12.45 -5.79 0.71
C THR A 69 12.37 -4.29 0.43
N ASN A 70 13.29 -3.77 -0.39
CA ASN A 70 13.22 -2.42 -0.97
C ASN A 70 12.82 -2.43 -2.45
N GLU A 71 12.44 -3.60 -2.98
CA GLU A 71 12.03 -3.77 -4.37
C GLU A 71 10.51 -3.63 -4.53
N CYS A 72 10.08 -3.21 -5.71
CA CYS A 72 8.67 -3.18 -6.11
C CYS A 72 8.56 -3.62 -7.57
N GLY A 73 7.41 -4.19 -7.95
CA GLY A 73 7.12 -4.48 -9.36
C GLY A 73 7.00 -3.22 -10.23
N SER A 74 6.71 -2.06 -9.63
CA SER A 74 6.78 -0.74 -10.27
C SER A 74 6.95 0.34 -9.20
N TYR A 75 7.76 1.36 -9.47
CA TYR A 75 8.02 2.47 -8.52
C TYR A 75 7.03 3.62 -8.72
N CYS A 76 6.06 3.73 -7.81
CA CYS A 76 5.08 4.81 -7.81
C CYS A 76 5.76 6.17 -7.65
N ARG A 77 5.41 7.16 -8.48
CA ARG A 77 5.98 8.52 -8.40
C ARG A 77 5.53 9.30 -7.15
N PHE A 78 4.50 8.80 -6.46
CA PHE A 78 4.01 9.33 -5.18
C PHE A 78 4.45 8.49 -3.95
N CYS A 79 5.47 7.64 -4.11
CA CYS A 79 5.85 6.67 -3.06
C CYS A 79 6.35 7.34 -1.77
N GLN A 80 5.75 6.96 -0.63
CA GLN A 80 6.15 7.44 0.69
C GLN A 80 7.54 6.96 1.15
N ARG A 81 8.00 5.82 0.63
CA ARG A 81 9.30 5.20 0.98
C ARG A 81 10.34 5.39 -0.12
N ARG A 82 10.18 6.40 -0.99
CA ARG A 82 11.13 6.71 -2.07
C ARG A 82 12.56 6.99 -1.59
N ARG A 83 12.79 7.18 -0.29
CA ARG A 83 14.13 7.29 0.32
C ARG A 83 14.87 5.95 0.46
N HIS A 84 14.13 4.85 0.55
CA HIS A 84 14.65 3.49 0.74
C HIS A 84 14.49 2.64 -0.53
N ILE A 85 13.38 2.82 -1.25
CA ILE A 85 13.04 2.02 -2.42
C ILE A 85 13.91 2.39 -3.62
N GLY A 86 14.56 1.39 -4.22
CA GLY A 86 15.35 1.51 -5.45
C GLY A 86 16.74 2.16 -5.33
N CYS A 87 17.20 2.48 -4.11
CA CYS A 87 18.55 3.01 -3.88
C CYS A 87 19.63 1.90 -3.92
N SER A 88 19.27 0.67 -3.57
CA SER A 88 19.98 -0.58 -3.88
C SER A 88 18.88 -1.63 -4.10
N CYS A 89 18.89 -2.33 -5.24
CA CYS A 89 17.98 -3.47 -5.47
C CYS A 89 18.48 -4.65 -4.64
N GLU A 90 18.20 -4.60 -3.34
CA GLU A 90 18.62 -5.61 -2.38
C GLU A 90 17.41 -5.99 -1.52
N THR A 91 17.11 -7.29 -1.49
CA THR A 91 16.36 -7.91 -0.39
C THR A 91 17.08 -7.59 0.92
N TYR A 92 16.35 -7.24 1.98
CA TYR A 92 16.99 -6.98 3.25
C TYR A 92 17.75 -8.23 3.72
N ASP A 93 18.95 -8.02 4.27
CA ASP A 93 19.76 -9.10 4.84
C ASP A 93 18.92 -9.97 5.78
N ASN A 94 18.94 -11.29 5.54
CA ASN A 94 18.28 -12.31 6.36
C ASN A 94 18.58 -12.14 7.86
N LYS A 95 19.76 -11.62 8.21
CA LYS A 95 20.11 -11.29 9.59
C LYS A 95 19.20 -10.22 10.19
N LYS A 96 18.89 -9.16 9.44
CA LYS A 96 17.99 -8.09 9.92
C LYS A 96 16.54 -8.55 10.01
N ILE A 97 16.09 -9.38 9.07
CA ILE A 97 14.74 -9.99 9.14
C ILE A 97 14.64 -10.88 10.38
N LYS A 98 15.67 -11.69 10.66
CA LYS A 98 15.72 -12.49 11.88
C LYS A 98 15.67 -11.63 13.13
N GLU A 99 16.48 -10.57 13.20
CA GLU A 99 16.46 -9.61 14.32
C GLU A 99 15.06 -9.02 14.56
N SER A 100 14.34 -8.67 13.47
CA SER A 100 12.96 -8.21 13.55
C SER A 100 11.98 -9.25 14.09
N ILE A 101 12.12 -10.51 13.69
CA ILE A 101 11.29 -11.62 14.19
C ILE A 101 11.61 -11.91 15.66
N ASP A 102 12.89 -11.86 16.04
CA ASP A 102 13.34 -12.05 17.42
C ASP A 102 12.77 -10.94 18.32
N TYR A 103 12.80 -9.68 17.89
CA TYR A 103 12.13 -8.58 18.59
C TYR A 103 10.63 -8.84 18.79
N ILE A 104 9.90 -9.31 17.76
CA ILE A 104 8.47 -9.65 17.90
C ILE A 104 8.26 -10.77 18.92
N ARG A 105 9.15 -11.76 18.94
CA ARG A 105 9.08 -12.89 19.88
C ARG A 105 9.27 -12.44 21.33
N GLU A 106 10.10 -11.44 21.58
CA GLU A 106 10.41 -10.91 22.91
C GLU A 106 9.34 -9.94 23.44
N ASN A 107 8.47 -9.40 22.59
CA ASN A 107 7.46 -8.39 22.93
C ASN A 107 6.04 -8.96 22.78
N HIS A 108 5.51 -9.54 23.86
CA HIS A 108 4.27 -10.32 23.89
C HIS A 108 2.97 -9.54 23.61
N GLU A 109 3.01 -8.22 23.74
CA GLU A 109 1.89 -7.33 23.43
C GLU A 109 1.63 -7.19 21.91
N ILE A 110 2.56 -7.64 21.06
CA ILE A 110 2.46 -7.52 19.60
C ILE A 110 1.62 -8.67 19.04
N ARG A 111 0.38 -8.37 18.64
CA ARG A 111 -0.56 -9.36 18.08
C ARG A 111 -0.77 -9.26 16.57
N ASP A 112 -0.46 -8.12 15.95
CA ASP A 112 -0.66 -7.87 14.51
C ASP A 112 0.65 -7.41 13.85
N VAL A 113 1.11 -8.20 12.88
CA VAL A 113 2.34 -7.95 12.14
C VAL A 113 2.02 -7.72 10.66
N LEU A 114 2.41 -6.56 10.14
CA LEU A 114 2.29 -6.23 8.71
C LEU A 114 3.63 -6.41 8.00
N VAL A 115 3.70 -7.42 7.12
CA VAL A 115 4.81 -7.65 6.19
C VAL A 115 4.68 -6.68 5.01
N THR A 116 5.69 -5.83 4.83
CA THR A 116 5.70 -4.74 3.82
C THR A 116 7.15 -4.40 3.45
N GLY A 117 7.41 -3.17 3.00
CA GLY A 117 8.69 -2.69 2.52
C GLY A 117 8.48 -1.82 1.29
N GLY A 118 9.18 -2.16 0.22
CA GLY A 118 8.71 -1.94 -1.15
C GLY A 118 7.46 -2.77 -1.40
N ASP A 119 7.62 -4.00 -1.87
CA ASP A 119 6.52 -4.94 -2.06
C ASP A 119 6.94 -6.38 -1.70
N PRO A 120 6.42 -6.96 -0.60
CA PRO A 120 6.86 -8.27 -0.12
C PRO A 120 6.56 -9.42 -1.07
N LEU A 121 5.64 -9.24 -2.03
CA LEU A 121 5.37 -10.26 -3.04
C LEU A 121 6.41 -10.25 -4.18
N THR A 122 7.43 -9.38 -4.17
CA THR A 122 8.59 -9.54 -5.07
C THR A 122 9.53 -10.65 -4.63
N LEU A 123 9.46 -11.07 -3.36
CA LEU A 123 10.18 -12.22 -2.85
C LEU A 123 9.67 -13.51 -3.52
N ASP A 124 10.56 -14.49 -3.65
CA ASP A 124 10.18 -15.84 -4.06
C ASP A 124 9.26 -16.49 -3.00
N ASP A 125 8.43 -17.45 -3.44
CA ASP A 125 7.46 -18.13 -2.57
C ASP A 125 8.12 -18.74 -1.32
N ASP A 126 9.31 -19.33 -1.47
CA ASP A 126 10.06 -19.96 -0.37
C ASP A 126 10.58 -18.94 0.65
N GLU A 127 11.02 -17.76 0.20
CA GLU A 127 11.52 -16.71 1.09
C GLU A 127 10.38 -16.06 1.86
N LEU A 128 9.28 -15.77 1.17
CA LEU A 128 8.06 -15.28 1.81
C LEU A 128 7.54 -16.31 2.82
N GLU A 129 7.52 -17.59 2.47
CA GLU A 129 7.08 -18.67 3.35
C GLU A 129 7.95 -18.78 4.61
N LYS A 130 9.28 -18.64 4.52
CA LYS A 130 10.17 -18.63 5.70
C LYS A 130 9.80 -17.53 6.69
N ILE A 131 9.43 -16.34 6.20
CA ILE A 131 9.01 -15.22 7.04
C ILE A 131 7.65 -15.51 7.69
N LEU A 132 6.67 -15.92 6.88
CA LEU A 132 5.31 -16.18 7.35
C LEU A 132 5.25 -17.33 8.36
N SER A 133 5.98 -18.42 8.10
CA SER A 133 6.07 -19.57 9.02
C SER A 133 6.73 -19.19 10.34
N SER A 134 7.81 -18.41 10.29
CA SER A 134 8.49 -17.93 11.50
C SER A 134 7.62 -17.01 12.34
N LEU A 135 6.84 -16.12 11.71
CA LEU A 135 5.89 -15.26 12.42
C LEU A 135 4.75 -16.08 13.03
N ARG A 136 4.20 -17.04 12.27
CA ARG A 136 3.09 -17.88 12.71
C ARG A 136 3.49 -18.82 13.86
N ALA A 137 4.77 -19.16 13.99
CA ALA A 137 5.29 -19.94 15.11
C ALA A 137 5.33 -19.17 16.44
N ILE A 138 5.13 -17.84 16.44
CA ILE A 138 5.10 -17.02 17.65
C ILE A 138 3.67 -17.03 18.22
N PRO A 139 3.43 -17.61 19.43
CA PRO A 139 2.07 -17.87 19.91
C PRO A 139 1.18 -16.63 20.06
N HIS A 140 1.75 -15.48 20.42
CA HIS A 140 1.00 -14.22 20.59
C HIS A 140 0.76 -13.46 19.29
N VAL A 141 1.33 -13.89 18.15
CA VAL A 141 1.06 -13.29 16.84
C VAL A 141 -0.23 -13.87 16.26
N GLU A 142 -1.32 -13.13 16.43
CA GLU A 142 -2.65 -13.54 16.00
C GLU A 142 -2.85 -13.29 14.49
N ILE A 143 -2.47 -12.10 14.02
CA ILE A 143 -2.79 -11.61 12.68
C ILE A 143 -1.50 -11.31 11.92
N ILE A 144 -1.38 -11.89 10.73
CA ILE A 144 -0.35 -11.51 9.75
C ILE A 144 -1.04 -10.78 8.61
N ARG A 145 -0.49 -9.62 8.23
CA ARG A 145 -0.99 -8.84 7.09
C ARG A 145 0.11 -8.65 6.07
N ILE A 146 -0.27 -8.54 4.81
CA ILE A 146 0.66 -8.28 3.71
C ILE A 146 0.20 -7.01 3.00
N GLY A 147 1.10 -6.05 2.85
CA GLY A 147 0.86 -4.84 2.05
C GLY A 147 1.58 -4.96 0.72
N THR A 148 0.83 -5.11 -0.38
CA THR A 148 1.39 -5.38 -1.72
C THR A 148 0.62 -4.62 -2.79
N ARG A 149 1.30 -4.10 -3.80
CA ARG A 149 0.72 -3.50 -5.00
C ARG A 149 0.81 -4.44 -6.19
N LEU A 150 1.40 -5.63 -6.08
CA LEU A 150 1.53 -6.57 -7.20
C LEU A 150 0.20 -7.04 -7.82
N PRO A 151 -0.93 -7.20 -7.10
CA PRO A 151 -2.22 -7.43 -7.77
C PRO A 151 -2.59 -6.34 -8.79
N VAL A 152 -2.01 -5.14 -8.65
CA VAL A 152 -2.21 -3.98 -9.52
C VAL A 152 -1.15 -3.93 -10.61
N THR A 153 0.13 -4.05 -10.27
CA THR A 153 1.25 -3.74 -11.16
C THR A 153 1.89 -4.96 -11.80
N VAL A 154 1.74 -6.15 -11.22
CA VAL A 154 2.25 -7.43 -11.74
C VAL A 154 1.29 -8.56 -11.33
N PRO A 155 0.02 -8.56 -11.80
CA PRO A 155 -0.99 -9.52 -11.34
C PRO A 155 -0.60 -10.97 -11.60
N MET A 156 0.26 -11.21 -12.59
CA MET A 156 0.85 -12.53 -12.89
C MET A 156 1.62 -13.15 -11.71
N ARG A 157 2.07 -12.34 -10.74
CA ARG A 157 2.72 -12.85 -9.52
C ARG A 157 1.76 -13.68 -8.67
N ILE A 158 0.45 -13.44 -8.79
CA ILE A 158 -0.58 -14.16 -8.06
C ILE A 158 -0.85 -15.49 -8.74
N THR A 159 -0.14 -16.52 -8.30
CA THR A 159 -0.26 -17.88 -8.82
C THR A 159 -1.06 -18.77 -7.86
N LYS A 160 -1.51 -19.93 -8.35
CA LYS A 160 -2.13 -20.96 -7.50
C LYS A 160 -1.16 -21.44 -6.41
N GLY A 161 0.14 -21.52 -6.73
CA GLY A 161 1.20 -21.88 -5.79
C GLY A 161 1.27 -20.91 -4.62
N LEU A 162 1.40 -19.61 -4.91
CA LEU A 162 1.40 -18.54 -3.91
C LEU A 162 0.12 -18.60 -3.05
N CYS A 163 -1.06 -18.68 -3.68
CA CYS A 163 -2.33 -18.72 -2.96
C CYS A 163 -2.43 -19.93 -2.02
N ASN A 164 -2.00 -21.11 -2.49
CA ASN A 164 -1.97 -22.33 -1.66
C ASN A 164 -0.96 -22.21 -0.53
N MET A 165 0.18 -21.54 -0.75
CA MET A 165 1.17 -21.29 0.29
C MET A 165 0.58 -20.40 1.39
N LEU A 166 -0.02 -19.27 1.02
CA LEU A 166 -0.59 -18.29 1.97
C LEU A 166 -1.70 -18.91 2.85
N LYS A 167 -2.53 -19.80 2.29
CA LYS A 167 -3.59 -20.52 3.03
C LYS A 167 -3.09 -21.27 4.26
N LYS A 168 -1.88 -21.82 4.22
CA LYS A 168 -1.31 -22.60 5.34
C LYS A 168 -1.14 -21.77 6.60
N TYR A 169 -1.09 -20.44 6.45
CA TYR A 169 -0.74 -19.50 7.50
C TYR A 169 -1.91 -18.58 7.86
N HIS A 170 -3.18 -18.98 7.70
CA HIS A 170 -4.31 -18.17 8.16
C HIS A 170 -4.29 -17.91 9.69
N PRO A 171 -4.89 -16.78 10.15
CA PRO A 171 -5.50 -15.72 9.37
C PRO A 171 -4.46 -14.76 8.75
N ILE A 172 -4.50 -14.63 7.42
CA ILE A 172 -3.78 -13.60 6.64
C ILE A 172 -4.79 -12.58 6.11
N TYR A 173 -4.41 -11.31 6.09
CA TYR A 173 -5.12 -10.24 5.38
C TYR A 173 -4.19 -9.59 4.37
N ILE A 174 -4.70 -9.23 3.20
CA ILE A 174 -3.92 -8.50 2.19
C ILE A 174 -4.53 -7.12 1.99
N ASN A 175 -3.69 -6.08 2.07
CA ASN A 175 -4.05 -4.74 1.62
C ASN A 175 -3.33 -4.44 0.30
N THR A 176 -4.14 -4.22 -0.74
CA THR A 176 -3.71 -3.76 -2.06
C THR A 176 -3.70 -2.22 -2.15
N HIS A 177 -3.26 -1.67 -3.29
CA HIS A 177 -3.04 -0.25 -3.52
C HIS A 177 -3.42 0.17 -4.95
N PHE A 178 -4.71 0.03 -5.26
CA PHE A 178 -5.36 0.62 -6.43
C PHE A 178 -5.67 2.10 -6.16
N ASN A 179 -5.36 2.97 -7.13
CA ASN A 179 -5.59 4.40 -7.13
C ASN A 179 -6.57 4.86 -8.23
N HIS A 180 -6.76 4.08 -9.30
CA HIS A 180 -7.62 4.50 -10.42
C HIS A 180 -8.42 3.32 -11.00
N PRO A 181 -9.68 3.48 -11.45
CA PRO A 181 -10.49 2.39 -12.01
C PRO A 181 -9.83 1.66 -13.19
N ILE A 182 -9.02 2.34 -14.00
CA ILE A 182 -8.26 1.75 -15.13
C ILE A 182 -7.35 0.60 -14.68
N GLU A 183 -6.86 0.64 -13.44
CA GLU A 183 -6.02 -0.43 -12.90
C GLU A 183 -6.81 -1.73 -12.64
N ILE A 184 -8.15 -1.67 -12.60
CA ILE A 184 -9.04 -2.83 -12.51
C ILE A 184 -9.33 -3.31 -13.93
N CYS A 185 -8.56 -4.30 -14.36
CA CYS A 185 -8.71 -4.96 -15.65
C CYS A 185 -8.82 -6.47 -15.43
N GLU A 186 -8.89 -7.23 -16.52
CA GLU A 186 -9.10 -8.68 -16.46
C GLU A 186 -8.00 -9.41 -15.66
N ASP A 187 -6.74 -9.00 -15.78
CA ASP A 187 -5.63 -9.67 -15.08
C ASP A 187 -5.59 -9.32 -13.58
N SER A 188 -5.79 -8.05 -13.21
CA SER A 188 -5.85 -7.64 -11.80
C SER A 188 -7.09 -8.17 -11.10
N LYS A 189 -8.22 -8.30 -11.83
CA LYS A 189 -9.42 -9.01 -11.36
C LYS A 189 -9.12 -10.48 -11.06
N LYS A 190 -8.52 -11.23 -12.00
CA LYS A 190 -8.16 -12.64 -11.78
C LYS A 190 -7.25 -12.81 -10.55
N ALA A 191 -6.25 -11.94 -10.41
CA ALA A 191 -5.36 -11.93 -9.25
C ALA A 191 -6.13 -11.70 -7.93
N ALA A 192 -7.03 -10.71 -7.89
CA ALA A 192 -7.87 -10.44 -6.73
C ALA A 192 -8.79 -11.63 -6.40
N GLU A 193 -9.44 -12.21 -7.41
CA GLU A 193 -10.32 -13.37 -7.25
C GLU A 193 -9.58 -14.59 -6.71
N MET A 194 -8.38 -14.89 -7.21
CA MET A 194 -7.56 -15.99 -6.71
C MET A 194 -7.19 -15.84 -5.23
N LEU A 195 -6.84 -14.62 -4.80
CA LEU A 195 -6.56 -14.34 -3.38
C LEU A 195 -7.82 -14.42 -2.51
N ALA A 196 -8.95 -13.91 -3.00
CA ALA A 196 -10.21 -13.97 -2.29
C ALA A 196 -10.74 -15.43 -2.17
N ASP A 197 -10.66 -16.21 -3.25
CA ASP A 197 -10.95 -17.66 -3.25
C ASP A 197 -9.97 -18.44 -2.39
N ALA A 198 -8.80 -17.85 -2.11
CA ALA A 198 -7.90 -18.40 -1.14
C ALA A 198 -8.36 -18.24 0.32
N GLY A 199 -9.49 -17.56 0.56
CA GLY A 199 -10.00 -17.26 1.90
C GLY A 199 -9.33 -16.07 2.55
N ILE A 200 -8.57 -15.26 1.78
CA ILE A 200 -7.83 -14.10 2.30
C ILE A 200 -8.72 -12.86 2.17
N PRO A 201 -9.08 -12.17 3.27
CA PRO A 201 -9.81 -10.92 3.17
C PRO A 201 -8.91 -9.83 2.56
N LEU A 202 -9.46 -9.13 1.57
CA LEU A 202 -8.75 -8.10 0.80
C LEU A 202 -9.26 -6.70 1.13
N GLY A 203 -8.32 -5.80 1.42
CA GLY A 203 -8.56 -4.37 1.57
C GLY A 203 -7.84 -3.55 0.50
N ASN A 204 -8.32 -2.35 0.17
CA ASN A 204 -7.61 -1.41 -0.68
C ASN A 204 -7.20 -0.15 0.08
N GLN A 205 -5.95 0.28 -0.11
CA GLN A 205 -5.40 1.51 0.41
C GLN A 205 -5.07 2.45 -0.76
N MET A 206 -5.99 3.36 -1.06
CA MET A 206 -5.79 4.40 -2.07
C MET A 206 -5.03 5.58 -1.45
N VAL A 207 -4.24 6.29 -2.26
CA VAL A 207 -3.76 7.64 -1.94
C VAL A 207 -4.51 8.62 -2.84
N LEU A 208 -4.99 9.73 -2.27
CA LEU A 208 -5.59 10.82 -3.02
C LEU A 208 -4.48 11.61 -3.73
N LEU A 209 -4.60 11.81 -5.04
CA LEU A 209 -3.57 12.34 -5.90
C LEU A 209 -4.18 13.36 -6.87
N ASN A 210 -3.62 14.57 -6.83
CA ASN A 210 -4.04 15.67 -7.69
C ASN A 210 -3.81 15.34 -9.17
N GLY A 211 -4.80 15.60 -10.00
CA GLY A 211 -4.80 15.32 -11.44
C GLY A 211 -4.99 13.84 -11.82
N ILE A 212 -5.26 12.96 -10.84
CA ILE A 212 -5.41 11.51 -11.07
C ILE A 212 -6.75 11.02 -10.53
N ASN A 213 -7.00 11.19 -9.22
CA ASN A 213 -8.18 10.65 -8.56
C ASN A 213 -8.80 11.62 -7.54
N ASN A 214 -8.41 12.90 -7.55
CA ASN A 214 -9.07 13.96 -6.80
C ASN A 214 -10.42 14.38 -7.41
N ASP A 215 -11.22 13.39 -7.79
CA ASP A 215 -12.59 13.55 -8.29
C ASP A 215 -13.49 12.53 -7.60
N LYS A 216 -14.61 13.01 -7.04
CA LYS A 216 -15.56 12.19 -6.28
C LYS A 216 -16.23 11.08 -7.09
N ASN A 217 -16.43 11.27 -8.39
CA ASN A 217 -16.98 10.25 -9.27
C ASN A 217 -15.96 9.17 -9.58
N ILE A 218 -14.69 9.55 -9.79
CA ILE A 218 -13.58 8.58 -9.97
C ILE A 218 -13.44 7.71 -8.72
N VAL A 219 -13.42 8.31 -7.53
CA VAL A 219 -13.30 7.55 -6.28
C VAL A 219 -14.52 6.65 -6.05
N LYS A 220 -15.74 7.14 -6.30
CA LYS A 220 -16.97 6.33 -6.21
C LYS A 220 -16.91 5.14 -7.16
N CYS A 221 -16.52 5.36 -8.41
CA CYS A 221 -16.35 4.33 -9.42
C CYS A 221 -15.33 3.28 -8.96
N LEU A 222 -14.14 3.72 -8.55
CA LEU A 222 -13.07 2.83 -8.05
C LEU A 222 -13.58 1.97 -6.90
N ASN A 223 -14.22 2.58 -5.90
CA ASN A 223 -14.70 1.85 -4.72
C ASN A 223 -15.78 0.81 -5.08
N GLN A 224 -16.65 1.11 -6.04
CA GLN A 224 -17.66 0.17 -6.51
C GLN A 224 -17.05 -0.99 -7.31
N GLU A 225 -16.09 -0.70 -8.20
CA GLU A 225 -15.39 -1.72 -8.98
C GLU A 225 -14.53 -2.64 -8.09
N LEU A 226 -13.88 -2.09 -7.06
CA LEU A 226 -13.14 -2.89 -6.08
C LEU A 226 -14.03 -3.94 -5.38
N LEU A 227 -15.26 -3.56 -5.01
CA LEU A 227 -16.19 -4.49 -4.39
C LEU A 227 -16.62 -5.62 -5.33
N LYS A 228 -16.75 -5.36 -6.64
CA LYS A 228 -17.07 -6.40 -7.63
C LYS A 228 -16.02 -7.50 -7.69
N ILE A 229 -14.76 -7.17 -7.37
CA ILE A 229 -13.64 -8.12 -7.29
C ILE A 229 -13.28 -8.50 -5.85
N ARG A 230 -14.24 -8.34 -4.92
CA ARG A 230 -14.15 -8.73 -3.49
C ARG A 230 -13.02 -8.03 -2.72
N ILE A 231 -12.62 -6.84 -3.15
CA ILE A 231 -11.69 -5.97 -2.43
C ILE A 231 -12.49 -4.89 -1.71
N LYS A 232 -12.36 -4.82 -0.39
CA LYS A 232 -13.02 -3.78 0.42
C LYS A 232 -12.21 -2.47 0.39
N PRO A 233 -12.77 -1.33 -0.03
CA PRO A 233 -12.13 -0.03 0.18
C PRO A 233 -11.85 0.18 1.67
N TYR A 234 -10.58 0.29 2.06
CA TYR A 234 -10.17 0.37 3.46
C TYR A 234 -9.77 1.80 3.84
N TYR A 235 -8.79 2.37 3.13
CA TYR A 235 -8.32 3.72 3.38
C TYR A 235 -8.24 4.55 2.10
N ILE A 236 -8.58 5.83 2.24
CA ILE A 236 -8.10 6.90 1.38
C ILE A 236 -7.06 7.66 2.21
N PHE A 237 -5.79 7.57 1.85
CA PHE A 237 -4.75 8.36 2.47
C PHE A 237 -4.69 9.73 1.83
N HIS A 238 -4.73 10.77 2.67
CA HIS A 238 -4.28 12.08 2.25
C HIS A 238 -2.78 12.01 1.87
N PRO A 239 -2.37 12.61 0.73
CA PRO A 239 -1.01 12.56 0.27
C PRO A 239 -0.08 13.17 1.32
N LYS A 240 1.00 12.45 1.63
CA LYS A 240 1.98 12.91 2.61
C LYS A 240 2.89 13.95 1.98
N SER A 241 3.38 14.89 2.78
CA SER A 241 4.37 15.89 2.35
C SER A 241 5.76 15.25 2.17
N ILE A 242 5.94 14.53 1.06
CA ILE A 242 7.20 13.87 0.68
C ILE A 242 7.94 14.73 -0.34
N LYS A 243 9.26 14.86 -0.18
CA LYS A 243 10.09 15.61 -1.12
C LYS A 243 9.94 15.07 -2.56
N GLY A 244 9.72 15.98 -3.51
CA GLY A 244 9.53 15.65 -4.92
C GLY A 244 8.18 15.03 -5.26
N THR A 245 7.16 15.14 -4.39
CA THR A 245 5.78 14.68 -4.67
C THR A 245 4.75 15.81 -4.59
N ALA A 246 5.23 17.07 -4.49
CA ALA A 246 4.39 18.21 -4.18
C ALA A 246 3.28 18.48 -5.22
N HIS A 247 3.49 18.13 -6.49
CA HIS A 247 2.50 18.26 -7.57
C HIS A 247 1.29 17.32 -7.38
N PHE A 248 1.42 16.23 -6.60
CA PHE A 248 0.31 15.35 -6.24
C PHE A 248 -0.50 15.82 -5.03
N LYS A 249 -0.11 16.92 -4.37
CA LYS A 249 -0.79 17.40 -3.17
C LYS A 249 -2.24 17.77 -3.48
N CYS A 250 -3.14 17.32 -2.62
CA CYS A 250 -4.54 17.73 -2.59
C CYS A 250 -4.77 18.57 -1.32
N SER A 251 -5.83 19.37 -1.31
CA SER A 251 -6.36 20.00 -0.11
C SER A 251 -7.08 18.98 0.78
N ILE A 252 -7.28 19.33 2.05
CA ILE A 252 -8.09 18.52 2.96
C ILE A 252 -9.57 18.58 2.55
N ASP A 253 -10.03 19.75 2.10
CA ASP A 253 -11.41 20.00 1.69
C ASP A 253 -11.83 19.10 0.52
N GLU A 254 -10.96 18.89 -0.48
CA GLU A 254 -11.21 17.93 -1.57
C GLU A 254 -11.46 16.51 -1.03
N GLY A 255 -10.67 16.07 -0.05
CA GLY A 255 -10.86 14.76 0.57
C GLY A 255 -12.16 14.66 1.38
N ILE A 256 -12.57 15.75 2.05
CA ILE A 256 -13.85 15.83 2.77
C ILE A 256 -15.02 15.78 1.78
N GLU A 257 -14.97 16.56 0.70
CA GLU A 257 -15.99 16.57 -0.35
C GLU A 257 -16.19 15.17 -0.95
N ILE A 258 -15.09 14.45 -1.22
CA ILE A 258 -15.15 13.06 -1.70
C ILE A 258 -15.88 12.18 -0.68
N MET A 259 -15.57 12.30 0.61
CA MET A 259 -16.22 11.50 1.65
C MET A 259 -17.71 11.80 1.80
N GLU A 260 -18.12 13.06 1.69
CA GLU A 260 -19.54 13.47 1.66
C GLU A 260 -20.26 12.88 0.45
N HIS A 261 -19.62 12.88 -0.71
CA HIS A 261 -20.19 12.30 -1.92
C HIS A 261 -20.22 10.76 -1.92
N LEU A 262 -19.46 10.10 -1.06
CA LEU A 262 -19.57 8.65 -0.90
C LEU A 262 -20.70 8.28 0.05
N ARG A 263 -20.87 9.03 1.16
CA ARG A 263 -21.88 8.73 2.16
C ARG A 263 -23.29 8.99 1.63
N GLY A 264 -24.12 7.94 1.57
CA GLY A 264 -25.50 8.02 1.08
C GLY A 264 -25.65 7.80 -0.43
N TYR A 265 -24.57 7.94 -1.22
CA TYR A 265 -24.59 7.78 -2.67
C TYR A 265 -24.01 6.44 -3.16
N THR A 266 -23.44 5.64 -2.26
CA THR A 266 -23.01 4.26 -2.53
C THR A 266 -23.22 3.37 -1.30
N SER A 267 -22.98 2.06 -1.45
CA SER A 267 -23.11 1.10 -0.36
C SER A 267 -22.14 1.42 0.79
N GLY A 268 -22.54 1.15 2.04
CA GLY A 268 -21.66 1.36 3.20
C GLY A 268 -20.33 0.58 3.14
N LEU A 269 -20.31 -0.54 2.41
CA LEU A 269 -19.10 -1.33 2.15
C LEU A 269 -18.10 -0.60 1.26
N ALA A 270 -18.57 0.31 0.40
CA ALA A 270 -17.77 1.09 -0.54
C ALA A 270 -17.23 2.39 0.07
N ILE A 271 -17.43 2.61 1.37
CA ILE A 271 -17.02 3.85 2.05
C ILE A 271 -15.80 3.53 2.94
N PRO A 272 -14.58 3.89 2.52
CA PRO A 272 -13.36 3.73 3.31
C PRO A 272 -13.28 4.77 4.44
N TYR A 273 -12.21 4.73 5.25
CA TYR A 273 -11.84 5.86 6.09
C TYR A 273 -10.90 6.80 5.34
N TYR A 274 -11.17 8.12 5.40
CA TYR A 274 -10.22 9.12 4.95
C TYR A 274 -9.23 9.43 6.07
N ILE A 275 -7.95 9.21 5.80
CA ILE A 275 -6.89 9.23 6.80
C ILE A 275 -5.87 10.32 6.47
N VAL A 276 -5.67 11.22 7.42
CA VAL A 276 -4.50 12.09 7.47
C VAL A 276 -3.49 11.47 8.42
N ASN A 277 -2.22 11.46 8.02
CA ASN A 277 -1.17 10.98 8.90
C ASN A 277 -0.70 12.16 9.77
N ALA A 278 -0.79 12.00 11.08
CA ALA A 278 -0.27 12.99 12.01
C ALA A 278 1.26 13.08 11.83
N PRO A 279 1.82 14.31 11.75
CA PRO A 279 3.26 14.53 11.64
C PRO A 279 4.04 13.83 12.76
N GLY A 280 5.31 13.49 12.53
CA GLY A 280 6.18 12.94 13.58
C GLY A 280 5.84 11.51 14.00
N GLY A 281 5.04 10.78 13.23
CA GLY A 281 4.78 9.36 13.47
C GLY A 281 3.64 9.05 14.44
N PHE A 282 2.86 10.04 14.89
CA PHE A 282 1.70 9.85 15.79
C PHE A 282 0.53 9.05 15.17
N GLY A 283 0.68 8.61 13.92
CA GLY A 283 -0.18 7.61 13.31
C GLY A 283 -1.29 8.18 12.43
N LYS A 284 -2.31 7.36 12.23
CA LYS A 284 -3.42 7.57 11.29
C LYS A 284 -4.58 8.23 12.01
N VAL A 285 -4.94 9.44 11.60
CA VAL A 285 -6.08 10.19 12.15
C VAL A 285 -7.19 10.20 11.11
N PRO A 286 -8.36 9.61 11.41
CA PRO A 286 -9.50 9.70 10.51
C PRO A 286 -10.07 11.11 10.50
N ILE A 287 -10.36 11.62 9.30
CA ILE A 287 -11.15 12.82 9.10
C ILE A 287 -12.50 12.39 8.54
N LEU A 288 -13.57 12.87 9.17
CA LEU A 288 -14.94 12.59 8.78
C LEU A 288 -15.65 13.92 8.52
N PRO A 289 -16.57 13.97 7.53
CA PRO A 289 -17.51 15.07 7.44
C PRO A 289 -18.34 15.19 8.72
N GLN A 290 -18.81 16.40 9.01
CA GLN A 290 -19.66 16.65 10.18
C GLN A 290 -21.09 16.23 9.87
N TYR A 291 -21.52 15.12 10.45
CA TYR A 291 -22.91 14.68 10.41
C TYR A 291 -23.55 15.00 11.77
N LEU A 292 -24.18 16.16 11.89
CA LEU A 292 -25.06 16.49 13.01
C LEU A 292 -26.49 16.44 12.48
N VAL A 293 -27.32 15.63 13.12
CA VAL A 293 -28.77 15.52 12.85
C VAL A 293 -29.50 15.96 14.10
#